data_AF-A0A950KUP5-F1
#
_entry.id   AF-A0A950KUP5-F1
#
_cell.length_a   1.000
_cell.length_b   1.000
_cell.length_c   1.000
_cell.angle_alpha   90.00
_cell.angle_beta   90.00
_cell.angle_gamma   90.00
#
_symmetry.space_group_name_H-M   'P 1'
#
loop_
_entity.id
_entity.type
_entity.pdbx_description
1 polymer ?
#
loop_
_entity_poly.entity_id
_entity_poly.type
_entity_poly.pdbx_seq_one_letter_code
_entity_poly.pdbx_strand_id
1 'polypeptide(L)'
;MRLFDDAGAWRKELEDRRARARQLTDAAGADALLVFGCDRHGQGFRYLTGFEPVLGDMWLLLDGSDAQCVLTFQWQLPEARAASGIERWEAAFDPVSLVVALLRGAAVRRLAVAGLDRLPVPAYAAINEGIPGLEVLDLGAELGALRRRKTPLEVKRLRAAARVTDCMLDAARERIRPGVTENEIV
;
A
#
# COMPACT_ATOMS: atom_id res chain seq x y z
N MET A 1 3.27 -25.31 -11.91
CA MET A 1 3.14 -24.06 -12.70
C MET A 1 3.75 -22.90 -11.90
N ARG A 2 5.02 -22.54 -12.17
CA ARG A 2 5.76 -21.48 -11.46
C ARG A 2 5.40 -20.09 -12.03
N LEU A 3 4.17 -19.63 -11.80
CA LEU A 3 3.68 -18.34 -12.34
C LEU A 3 4.37 -17.11 -11.72
N PHE A 4 5.27 -17.30 -10.75
CA PHE A 4 5.68 -16.25 -9.82
C PHE A 4 7.20 -16.14 -9.55
N ASP A 5 8.07 -16.82 -10.32
CA ASP A 5 9.54 -16.86 -10.14
C ASP A 5 10.29 -15.56 -10.53
N ASP A 6 9.68 -14.39 -10.31
CA ASP A 6 10.25 -13.07 -10.66
C ASP A 6 10.68 -12.26 -9.42
N ALA A 7 11.01 -12.91 -8.30
CA ALA A 7 11.20 -12.25 -6.99
C ALA A 7 12.20 -11.08 -7.01
N GLY A 8 13.35 -11.25 -7.67
CA GLY A 8 14.36 -10.19 -7.81
C GLY A 8 13.87 -9.01 -8.68
N ALA A 9 13.14 -9.29 -9.76
CA ALA A 9 12.58 -8.25 -10.62
C ALA A 9 11.49 -7.45 -9.89
N TRP A 10 10.68 -8.11 -9.05
CA TRP A 10 9.70 -7.45 -8.20
C TRP A 10 10.33 -6.59 -7.11
N ARG A 11 11.45 -7.05 -6.51
CA ARG A 11 12.19 -6.24 -5.53
C ARG A 11 12.61 -4.90 -6.13
N LYS A 12 13.25 -4.95 -7.30
CA LYS A 12 13.68 -3.76 -8.04
C LYS A 12 12.50 -2.87 -8.42
N GLU A 13 11.42 -3.45 -8.93
CA GLU A 13 10.20 -2.72 -9.28
C GLU A 13 9.64 -1.94 -8.09
N LEU A 14 9.59 -2.54 -6.89
CA LEU A 14 9.12 -1.85 -5.67
C LEU A 14 10.05 -0.71 -5.24
N GLU A 15 11.37 -0.88 -5.38
CA GLU A 15 12.36 0.17 -5.14
C GLU A 15 12.16 1.35 -6.11
N ASP A 16 12.01 1.07 -7.41
CA ASP A 16 11.76 2.07 -8.46
C ASP A 16 10.43 2.82 -8.21
N ARG A 17 9.43 2.17 -7.63
CA ARG A 17 8.15 2.82 -7.25
C ARG A 17 8.33 3.76 -6.07
N ARG A 18 9.05 3.34 -5.02
CA ARG A 18 9.35 4.20 -3.87
C ARG A 18 10.22 5.40 -4.28
N ALA A 19 11.16 5.21 -5.20
CA ALA A 19 11.94 6.31 -5.77
C ALA A 19 11.05 7.34 -6.50
N ARG A 20 10.09 6.89 -7.33
CA ARG A 20 9.12 7.78 -7.98
C ARG A 20 8.18 8.48 -6.98
N ALA A 21 7.77 7.78 -5.91
CA ALA A 21 6.95 8.39 -4.86
C ALA A 21 7.70 9.51 -4.14
N ARG A 22 8.99 9.33 -3.83
CA ARG A 22 9.85 10.38 -3.25
C ARG A 22 10.02 11.57 -4.17
N GLN A 23 10.22 11.34 -5.47
CA GLN A 23 10.26 12.43 -6.45
C GLN A 23 8.97 13.28 -6.46
N LEU A 24 7.80 12.67 -6.23
CA LEU A 24 6.55 13.41 -6.08
C LEU A 24 6.53 14.24 -4.79
N THR A 25 7.01 13.68 -3.68
CA THR A 25 7.16 14.37 -2.39
C THR A 25 8.06 15.59 -2.51
N ASP A 26 9.24 15.42 -3.11
CA ASP A 26 10.21 16.49 -3.34
C ASP A 26 9.63 17.58 -4.24
N ALA A 27 8.94 17.20 -5.31
CA ALA A 27 8.30 18.13 -6.25
C ALA A 27 7.16 18.95 -5.60
N ALA A 28 6.48 18.39 -4.60
CA ALA A 28 5.48 19.09 -3.81
C ALA A 28 6.09 19.97 -2.69
N GLY A 29 7.41 19.87 -2.46
CA GLY A 29 8.10 20.59 -1.39
C GLY A 29 7.71 20.11 0.02
N ALA A 30 7.36 18.83 0.15
CA ALA A 30 7.11 18.15 1.42
C ALA A 30 8.40 17.47 1.93
N ASP A 31 8.51 17.30 3.25
CA ASP A 31 9.68 16.67 3.87
C ASP A 31 9.59 15.13 3.82
N ALA A 32 8.36 14.59 3.90
CA ALA A 32 8.11 13.16 3.90
C ALA A 32 6.75 12.82 3.27
N LEU A 33 6.57 11.57 2.88
CA LEU A 33 5.29 11.00 2.43
C LEU A 33 4.80 9.95 3.43
N LEU A 34 3.64 10.20 4.02
CA LEU A 34 2.87 9.20 4.74
C LEU A 34 1.81 8.61 3.81
N VAL A 35 1.83 7.29 3.66
CA VAL A 35 0.80 6.54 2.93
C VAL A 35 -0.02 5.77 3.94
N PHE A 36 -1.30 6.12 4.03
CA PHE A 36 -2.28 5.42 4.84
C PHE A 36 -3.13 4.48 3.98
N GLY A 37 -3.45 3.32 4.54
CA GLY A 37 -4.47 2.42 4.01
C GLY A 37 -5.26 1.76 5.14
N CYS A 38 -6.51 1.43 4.83
CA CYS A 38 -7.38 0.62 5.69
C CYS A 38 -7.95 -0.55 4.89
N ASP A 39 -8.80 -1.37 5.51
CA ASP A 39 -9.40 -2.54 4.87
C ASP A 39 -9.99 -2.20 3.48
N ARG A 40 -9.62 -2.98 2.47
CA ARG A 40 -9.96 -2.84 1.04
C ARG A 40 -9.48 -1.55 0.36
N HIS A 41 -8.80 -0.65 1.08
CA HIS A 41 -8.32 0.63 0.60
C HIS A 41 -6.78 0.74 0.69
N GLY A 42 -6.07 -0.37 0.76
CA GLY A 42 -4.60 -0.44 0.88
C GLY A 42 -3.82 -0.29 -0.43
N GLN A 43 -4.43 0.16 -1.53
CA GLN A 43 -3.81 -0.02 -2.85
C GLN A 43 -2.56 0.85 -3.08
N GLY A 44 -2.50 2.04 -2.47
CA GLY A 44 -1.30 2.89 -2.48
C GLY A 44 -0.16 2.26 -1.69
N PHE A 45 -0.45 1.77 -0.49
CA PHE A 45 0.49 1.05 0.35
C PHE A 45 1.02 -0.20 -0.36
N ARG A 46 0.14 -1.08 -0.84
CA ARG A 46 0.50 -2.30 -1.59
C ARG A 46 1.29 -2.01 -2.85
N TYR A 47 1.02 -0.90 -3.55
CA TYR A 47 1.78 -0.53 -4.74
C TYR A 47 3.26 -0.28 -4.40
N LEU A 48 3.55 0.31 -3.24
CA LEU A 48 4.90 0.67 -2.80
C LEU A 48 5.60 -0.42 -1.98
N THR A 49 4.84 -1.29 -1.32
CA THR A 49 5.37 -2.34 -0.43
C THR A 49 5.22 -3.75 -1.00
N GLY A 50 4.34 -3.97 -1.98
CA GLY A 50 3.99 -5.32 -2.43
C GLY A 50 3.20 -6.14 -1.40
N PHE A 51 2.82 -5.55 -0.27
CA PHE A 51 2.16 -6.20 0.86
C PHE A 51 0.86 -5.48 1.24
N GLU A 52 -0.10 -6.22 1.74
CA GLU A 52 -1.36 -5.72 2.30
C GLU A 52 -1.75 -6.64 3.45
N PRO A 53 -1.96 -6.12 4.68
CA PRO A 53 -2.35 -6.96 5.81
C PRO A 53 -3.76 -7.52 5.60
N VAL A 54 -4.04 -8.64 6.27
CA VAL A 54 -5.38 -9.25 6.25
C VAL A 54 -6.37 -8.41 7.05
N LEU A 55 -5.90 -7.73 8.11
CA LEU A 55 -6.70 -6.91 8.99
C LEU A 55 -5.89 -5.72 9.51
N GLY A 56 -6.59 -4.62 9.77
CA GLY A 56 -6.03 -3.45 10.44
C GLY A 56 -5.51 -2.39 9.48
N ASP A 57 -5.13 -1.26 10.06
CA ASP A 57 -4.59 -0.13 9.33
C ASP A 57 -3.12 -0.37 8.97
N MET A 58 -2.71 0.22 7.85
CA MET A 58 -1.36 0.11 7.32
C MET A 58 -0.80 1.49 7.00
N TRP A 59 0.42 1.72 7.46
CA TRP A 59 1.09 3.01 7.39
C TRP A 59 2.48 2.82 6.80
N LEU A 60 2.83 3.60 5.79
CA LEU A 60 4.19 3.66 5.25
C LEU A 60 4.66 5.11 5.32
N LEU A 61 5.78 5.34 6.00
CA LEU A 61 6.52 6.59 5.96
C LEU A 61 7.70 6.44 4.99
N LEU A 62 7.77 7.32 4.01
CA LEU A 62 8.97 7.55 3.20
C LEU A 62 9.57 8.90 3.61
N ASP A 63 10.78 8.86 4.17
CA ASP A 63 11.55 10.02 4.62
C ASP A 63 12.95 9.90 4.01
N GLY A 64 13.32 10.83 3.11
CA GLY A 64 14.55 10.71 2.33
C GLY A 64 14.70 9.34 1.66
N SER A 65 15.84 8.66 1.88
CA SER A 65 16.07 7.28 1.39
C SER A 65 15.37 6.20 2.21
N ASP A 66 14.88 6.54 3.40
CA ASP A 66 14.36 5.59 4.35
C ASP A 66 12.90 5.23 4.05
N ALA A 67 12.51 4.05 4.51
CA ALA A 67 11.16 3.54 4.42
C ALA A 67 10.85 2.78 5.70
N GLN A 68 9.72 3.10 6.34
CA GLN A 68 9.30 2.45 7.56
C GLN A 68 7.80 2.22 7.54
N CYS A 69 7.39 1.03 7.95
CA CYS A 69 5.99 0.64 7.98
C CYS A 69 5.50 0.38 9.41
N VAL A 70 4.24 0.74 9.65
CA VAL A 70 3.53 0.41 10.89
C VAL A 70 2.25 -0.33 10.52
N LEU A 71 1.97 -1.43 11.23
CA LEU A 71 0.73 -2.20 11.14
C LEU A 71 0.00 -2.21 12.48
N THR A 72 -1.29 -2.56 12.48
CA THR A 72 -2.01 -2.87 13.72
C THR A 72 -1.51 -4.16 14.37
N PHE A 73 -1.17 -5.18 13.56
CA PHE A 73 -0.89 -6.53 14.06
C PHE A 73 0.49 -7.05 13.64
N GLN A 74 1.20 -7.69 14.58
CA GLN A 74 2.58 -8.11 14.40
C GLN A 74 2.78 -9.44 13.64
N TRP A 75 1.75 -10.29 13.53
CA TRP A 75 1.93 -11.65 13.00
C TRP A 75 2.29 -11.70 11.51
N GLN A 76 2.08 -10.61 10.77
CA GLN A 76 2.41 -10.53 9.34
C GLN A 76 3.74 -9.82 9.07
N LEU A 77 4.47 -9.33 10.09
CA LEU A 77 5.74 -8.61 9.86
C LEU A 77 6.78 -9.44 9.09
N PRO A 78 6.95 -10.77 9.32
CA PRO A 78 7.89 -11.57 8.54
C PRO A 78 7.53 -11.61 7.04
N GLU A 79 6.25 -11.81 6.72
CA GLU A 79 5.75 -11.80 5.34
C GLU A 79 5.90 -10.42 4.72
N ALA A 80 5.56 -9.37 5.47
CA ALA A 80 5.65 -7.99 5.02
C ALA A 80 7.09 -7.58 4.67
N ARG A 81 8.08 -7.97 5.50
CA ARG A 81 9.51 -7.79 5.21
C ARG A 81 9.92 -8.54 3.94
N ALA A 82 9.57 -9.83 3.85
CA ALA A 82 9.91 -10.67 2.70
C ALA A 82 9.27 -10.15 1.40
N ALA A 83 8.03 -9.67 1.44
CA ALA A 83 7.33 -9.13 0.27
C ALA A 83 7.89 -7.76 -0.15
N SER A 84 8.19 -6.88 0.81
CA SER A 84 8.54 -5.47 0.55
C SER A 84 10.03 -5.17 0.38
N GLY A 85 10.90 -5.96 1.02
CA GLY A 85 12.33 -5.67 1.13
C GLY A 85 12.62 -4.46 2.00
N ILE A 86 11.63 -4.02 2.78
CA ILE A 86 11.78 -2.99 3.81
C ILE A 86 12.04 -3.72 5.12
N GLU A 87 13.12 -3.38 5.82
CA GLU A 87 13.47 -4.02 7.11
C GLU A 87 12.66 -3.45 8.29
N ARG A 88 12.44 -2.13 8.28
CA ARG A 88 11.80 -1.39 9.37
C ARG A 88 10.28 -1.56 9.31
N TRP A 89 9.81 -2.57 10.02
CA TRP A 89 8.39 -2.84 10.27
C TRP A 89 8.13 -2.93 11.75
N GLU A 90 7.15 -2.17 12.22
CA GLU A 90 6.66 -2.19 13.60
C GLU A 90 5.15 -2.47 13.60
N ALA A 91 4.64 -2.90 14.76
CA ALA A 91 3.21 -3.06 14.95
C ALA A 91 2.79 -2.71 16.38
N ALA A 92 1.64 -2.07 16.49
CA ALA A 92 0.97 -1.79 17.76
C ALA A 92 -0.54 -1.78 17.55
N PHE A 93 -1.29 -2.19 18.57
CA PHE A 93 -2.75 -2.10 18.56
C PHE A 93 -3.25 -0.66 18.37
N ASP A 94 -2.51 0.31 18.92
CA ASP A 94 -2.64 1.72 18.56
C ASP A 94 -1.45 2.12 17.66
N PRO A 95 -1.57 2.01 16.33
CA PRO A 95 -0.48 2.35 15.41
C PRO A 95 -0.25 3.86 15.31
N VAL A 96 -1.23 4.69 15.71
CA VAL A 96 -1.16 6.16 15.52
C VAL A 96 -0.07 6.77 16.39
N SER A 97 0.06 6.33 17.65
CA SER A 97 1.13 6.82 18.54
C SER A 97 2.53 6.52 18.01
N LEU A 98 2.74 5.36 17.37
CA LEU A 98 3.98 5.05 16.68
C LEU A 98 4.18 5.98 15.48
N VAL A 99 3.17 6.18 14.64
CA VAL A 99 3.25 7.10 13.48
C VAL A 99 3.64 8.51 13.91
N VAL A 100 3.05 9.04 14.98
CA VAL A 100 3.42 10.36 15.55
C VAL A 100 4.89 10.37 16.00
N ALA A 101 5.35 9.32 16.68
CA ALA A 101 6.73 9.22 17.10
C ALA A 101 7.71 9.18 15.91
N LEU A 102 7.36 8.47 14.84
CA LEU A 102 8.16 8.41 13.61
C LEU A 102 8.26 9.77 12.94
N LEU A 103 7.14 10.46 12.75
CA LEU A 103 7.10 11.78 12.15
C LEU A 103 7.89 12.82 12.96
N ARG A 104 7.84 12.75 14.30
CA ARG A 104 8.68 13.58 15.18
C ARG A 104 10.16 13.26 15.02
N GLY A 105 10.52 11.98 14.99
CA GLY A 105 11.90 11.54 14.82
C GLY A 105 12.51 11.99 13.48
N ALA A 106 11.67 12.05 12.43
CA ALA A 106 12.02 12.57 11.11
C ALA A 106 11.99 14.12 11.03
N ALA A 107 11.63 14.83 12.10
CA ALA A 107 11.53 16.29 12.15
C ALA A 107 10.67 16.91 11.02
N VAL A 108 9.61 16.20 10.62
CA VAL A 108 8.70 16.60 9.53
C VAL A 108 7.93 17.86 9.91
N ARG A 109 7.91 18.85 9.00
CA ARG A 109 7.12 20.09 9.11
C ARG A 109 6.07 20.20 8.01
N ARG A 110 6.34 19.67 6.82
CA ARG A 110 5.40 19.60 5.69
C ARG A 110 5.24 18.13 5.30
N LEU A 111 4.10 17.55 5.62
CA LEU A 111 3.81 16.14 5.38
C LEU A 111 2.91 15.98 4.16
N ALA A 112 3.41 15.30 3.14
CA ALA A 112 2.55 14.77 2.10
C ALA A 112 1.81 13.53 2.63
N VAL A 113 0.52 13.43 2.37
CA VAL A 113 -0.31 12.29 2.76
C VAL A 113 -1.00 11.72 1.53
N ALA A 114 -0.88 10.41 1.32
CA ALA A 114 -1.72 9.67 0.40
C ALA A 114 -2.68 8.78 1.20
N GLY A 115 -3.97 8.83 0.86
CA GLY A 115 -5.05 8.21 1.65
C GLY A 115 -5.65 9.13 2.71
N LEU A 116 -5.47 10.45 2.57
CA LEU A 116 -6.00 11.45 3.50
C LEU A 116 -7.53 11.40 3.58
N ASP A 117 -8.21 11.11 2.47
CA ASP A 117 -9.67 10.97 2.38
C ASP A 117 -10.23 9.82 3.22
N ARG A 118 -9.38 8.86 3.62
CA ARG A 118 -9.74 7.70 4.44
C ARG A 118 -9.13 7.71 5.83
N LEU A 119 -8.21 8.63 6.10
CA LEU A 119 -7.54 8.74 7.37
C LEU A 119 -8.58 9.04 8.47
N PRO A 120 -8.68 8.22 9.53
CA PRO A 120 -9.63 8.49 10.60
C PRO A 120 -9.39 9.86 11.23
N VAL A 121 -10.45 10.64 11.44
CA VAL A 121 -10.37 11.97 12.05
C VAL A 121 -9.59 11.96 13.38
N PRO A 122 -9.75 10.99 14.30
CA PRO A 122 -8.94 10.93 15.50
C PRO A 122 -7.44 10.75 15.23
N ALA A 123 -7.07 9.98 14.21
CA ALA A 123 -5.67 9.81 13.83
C ALA A 123 -5.08 11.09 13.23
N TYR A 124 -5.84 11.77 12.36
CA TYR A 124 -5.46 13.08 11.83
C TYR A 124 -5.27 14.12 12.95
N ALA A 125 -6.19 14.18 13.92
CA ALA A 125 -6.09 15.06 15.07
C ALA A 125 -4.83 14.77 15.90
N ALA A 126 -4.59 13.50 16.23
CA ALA A 126 -3.40 13.08 17.00
C ALA A 126 -2.08 13.42 16.29
N ILE A 127 -2.03 13.34 14.96
CA ILE A 127 -0.87 13.77 14.17
C ILE A 127 -0.62 15.28 14.30
N ASN A 128 -1.67 16.10 14.14
CA ASN A 128 -1.55 17.55 14.22
C ASN A 128 -1.23 18.04 15.65
N GLU A 129 -1.85 17.45 16.67
CA GLU A 129 -1.53 17.73 18.07
C GLU A 129 -0.11 17.26 18.43
N GLY A 130 0.29 16.12 17.85
CA GLY A 130 1.62 15.55 18.01
C GLY A 130 2.72 16.43 17.41
N ILE A 131 2.44 17.19 16.36
CA ILE A 131 3.43 17.97 15.62
C ILE A 131 2.89 19.39 15.40
N PRO A 132 3.07 20.29 16.40
CA PRO A 132 2.57 21.65 16.31
C PRO A 132 3.10 22.38 15.07
N GLY A 133 2.20 22.95 14.27
CA GLY A 133 2.54 23.68 13.05
C GLY A 133 2.78 22.81 11.83
N LEU A 134 2.43 21.52 11.88
CA LEU A 134 2.50 20.62 10.72
C LEU A 134 1.59 21.13 9.59
N GLU A 135 2.15 21.27 8.41
CA GLU A 135 1.40 21.48 7.17
C GLU A 135 1.14 20.12 6.52
N VAL A 136 -0.12 19.81 6.21
CA VAL A 136 -0.50 18.56 5.54
C VAL A 136 -0.92 18.84 4.10
N LEU A 137 -0.34 18.11 3.16
CA LEU A 137 -0.62 18.18 1.73
C LEU A 137 -1.24 16.86 1.28
N ASP A 138 -2.37 16.90 0.57
CA ASP A 138 -2.95 15.69 -0.04
C ASP A 138 -2.24 15.39 -1.36
N LEU A 139 -1.56 14.24 -1.42
CA LEU A 139 -0.87 13.71 -2.61
C LEU A 139 -1.50 12.38 -3.09
N GLY A 140 -2.74 12.09 -2.68
CA GLY A 140 -3.43 10.84 -3.04
C GLY A 140 -3.62 10.68 -4.55
N ALA A 141 -4.00 11.76 -5.25
CA ALA A 141 -4.24 11.74 -6.69
C ALA A 141 -2.93 11.55 -7.49
N GLU A 142 -1.86 12.21 -7.07
CA GLU A 142 -0.53 12.16 -7.65
C GLU A 142 0.09 10.77 -7.49
N LEU A 143 0.00 10.20 -6.29
CA LEU A 143 0.44 8.82 -6.06
C LEU A 143 -0.41 7.83 -6.89
N GLY A 144 -1.72 8.05 -6.95
CA GLY A 144 -2.64 7.29 -7.79
C GLY A 144 -2.26 7.35 -9.28
N ALA A 145 -1.79 8.50 -9.76
CA ALA A 145 -1.38 8.70 -11.15
C ALA A 145 -0.18 7.82 -11.55
N LEU A 146 0.74 7.51 -10.62
CA LEU A 146 1.88 6.62 -10.89
C LEU A 146 1.43 5.23 -11.33
N ARG A 147 0.25 4.79 -10.88
CA ARG A 147 -0.29 3.46 -11.18
C ARG A 147 -0.98 3.38 -12.54
N ARG A 148 -1.12 4.48 -13.29
CA ARG A 148 -1.86 4.45 -14.56
C ARG A 148 -1.11 3.70 -15.66
N ARG A 149 0.20 3.87 -15.76
CA ARG A 149 1.04 3.16 -16.75
C ARG A 149 1.63 1.91 -16.12
N LYS A 150 1.21 0.74 -16.63
CA LYS A 150 1.65 -0.56 -16.12
C LYS A 150 3.03 -0.93 -16.63
N THR A 151 3.86 -1.49 -15.75
CA THR A 151 5.15 -2.05 -16.17
C THR A 151 4.96 -3.43 -16.81
N PRO A 152 5.96 -3.93 -17.55
CA PRO A 152 5.88 -5.27 -18.15
C PRO A 152 5.59 -6.38 -17.12
N LEU A 153 6.11 -6.25 -15.88
CA LEU A 153 5.84 -7.18 -14.79
C LEU A 153 4.36 -7.17 -14.38
N GLU A 154 3.77 -5.98 -14.24
CA GLU A 154 2.35 -5.82 -13.94
C GLU A 154 1.47 -6.36 -15.06
N VAL A 155 1.79 -6.04 -16.32
CA VAL A 155 1.06 -6.55 -17.49
C VAL A 155 1.12 -8.08 -17.55
N LYS A 156 2.28 -8.68 -17.27
CA LYS A 156 2.43 -10.15 -17.19
C LYS A 156 1.47 -10.74 -16.15
N ARG A 157 1.36 -10.12 -14.96
CA ARG A 157 0.45 -10.58 -13.90
C ARG A 157 -1.02 -10.35 -14.23
N LEU A 158 -1.37 -9.21 -14.80
CA LEU A 158 -2.74 -8.92 -15.23
C LEU A 158 -3.21 -9.92 -16.30
N ARG A 159 -2.35 -10.25 -17.28
CA ARG A 159 -2.66 -11.27 -18.29
C ARG A 159 -2.82 -12.67 -17.67
N ALA A 160 -2.04 -13.00 -16.65
CA ALA A 160 -2.19 -14.27 -15.94
C ALA A 160 -3.52 -14.32 -15.16
N ALA A 161 -3.88 -13.24 -14.48
CA ALA A 161 -5.15 -13.13 -13.78
C ALA A 161 -6.34 -13.23 -14.75
N ALA A 162 -6.31 -12.50 -15.87
CA ALA A 162 -7.34 -12.55 -16.90
C ALA A 162 -7.56 -13.98 -17.41
N ARG A 163 -6.49 -14.73 -17.72
CA ARG A 163 -6.61 -16.14 -18.13
C ARG A 163 -7.28 -17.02 -17.08
N VAL A 164 -6.96 -16.82 -15.80
CA VAL A 164 -7.61 -17.57 -14.71
C VAL A 164 -9.09 -17.24 -14.66
N THR A 165 -9.45 -15.95 -14.77
CA THR A 165 -10.84 -15.51 -14.83
C THR A 165 -11.57 -16.10 -16.04
N ASP A 166 -10.96 -16.13 -17.21
CA ASP A 166 -11.54 -16.74 -18.42
C ASP A 166 -11.87 -18.22 -18.17
N CYS A 167 -10.91 -18.99 -17.61
CA CYS A 167 -11.15 -20.39 -17.26
C CYS A 167 -12.28 -20.57 -16.23
N MET A 168 -12.38 -19.68 -15.23
CA MET A 168 -13.46 -19.72 -14.24
C MET A 168 -14.83 -19.47 -14.89
N LEU A 169 -14.89 -18.51 -15.82
CA LEU A 169 -16.13 -18.18 -16.54
C LEU A 169 -16.56 -19.31 -17.48
N ASP A 170 -15.63 -19.95 -18.17
CA ASP A 170 -15.94 -21.11 -19.02
C ASP A 170 -16.46 -22.29 -18.17
N ALA A 171 -15.83 -22.58 -17.03
CA ALA A 171 -16.31 -23.60 -16.11
C ALA A 171 -17.71 -23.29 -15.54
N ALA A 172 -17.99 -22.02 -15.24
CA ALA A 172 -19.32 -21.59 -14.80
C ALA A 172 -20.37 -21.78 -15.91
N ARG A 173 -20.06 -21.40 -17.16
CA ARG A 173 -20.96 -21.55 -18.32
C ARG A 173 -21.36 -23.00 -18.58
N GLU A 174 -20.44 -23.94 -18.45
CA GLU A 174 -20.71 -25.37 -18.63
C GLU A 174 -21.72 -25.92 -17.59
N ARG A 175 -21.84 -25.28 -16.43
CA ARG A 175 -22.72 -25.69 -15.32
C ARG A 175 -24.08 -24.98 -15.33
N ILE A 176 -24.20 -23.83 -15.99
CA ILE A 176 -25.43 -23.05 -16.03
C ILE A 176 -26.50 -23.78 -16.86
N ARG A 177 -27.59 -24.16 -16.20
CA ARG A 177 -28.78 -24.76 -16.82
C ARG A 177 -30.02 -24.53 -15.93
N PRO A 178 -31.24 -24.54 -16.48
CA PRO A 178 -32.46 -24.43 -15.68
C PRO A 178 -32.48 -25.45 -14.54
N GLY A 179 -32.84 -25.00 -13.34
CA GLY A 179 -32.87 -25.82 -12.13
C GLY A 179 -31.59 -25.85 -11.30
N VAL A 180 -30.48 -25.28 -11.78
CA VAL A 180 -29.26 -25.05 -10.98
C VAL A 180 -29.34 -23.68 -10.29
N THR A 181 -29.02 -23.61 -9.01
CA THR A 181 -29.01 -22.37 -8.22
C THR A 181 -27.69 -21.60 -8.38
N GLU A 182 -27.72 -20.30 -8.11
CA GLU A 182 -26.50 -19.46 -8.14
C GLU A 182 -25.41 -19.99 -7.20
N ASN A 183 -25.78 -20.44 -5.99
CA ASN A 183 -24.85 -21.02 -5.01
C ASN A 183 -24.16 -22.30 -5.48
N GLU A 184 -24.71 -23.00 -6.48
CA GLU A 184 -24.06 -24.19 -7.08
C GLU A 184 -23.05 -23.82 -8.18
N ILE A 185 -23.00 -22.53 -8.56
CA ILE A 185 -22.14 -21.99 -9.62
C ILE A 185 -21.03 -21.10 -9.03
N VAL A 186 -21.32 -20.31 -7.98
CA VAL A 186 -20.41 -19.32 -7.35
C VAL A 186 -19.45 -19.96 -6.34
#